data_AF-A0A419YGK0-F1
#
_entry.id   AF-A0A419YGK0-F1
#
_cell.length_a   1.000
_cell.length_b   1.000
_cell.length_c   1.000
_cell.angle_alpha   90.00
_cell.angle_beta   90.00
_cell.angle_gamma   90.00
#
_symmetry.space_group_name_H-M   'P 1'
#
loop_
_entity.id
_entity.type
_entity.pdbx_description
1 polymer ?
#
loop_
_entity_poly.entity_id
_entity_poly.type
_entity_poly.pdbx_seq_one_letter_code
_entity_poly.pdbx_strand_id
1 'polypeptide(L)'
;MRLRLIAAAGFTAVALLTLTACNDDGSDTAAGSSAAGSQSAAPAPATSSAAPANSASASSAASSTAPAAGGSVPSPNAAQTAGLLAGLKAINPALGTDQAKAVSAARNVCQEIKAGKDMATVTSNAAQRFSGGSVNLTPDDGIAIVAAIKVSFCM
;
A
#
# COMPACT_ATOMS: atom_id res chain seq x y z
N MET A 1 -23.29 -32.01 -14.21
CA MET A 1 -22.90 -33.08 -13.26
C MET A 1 -21.75 -32.53 -12.41
N ARG A 2 -22.04 -31.85 -11.29
CA ARG A 2 -21.95 -32.38 -9.91
C ARG A 2 -20.78 -33.35 -9.68
N LEU A 3 -19.64 -32.84 -9.25
CA LEU A 3 -18.73 -33.55 -8.35
C LEU A 3 -18.44 -32.64 -7.14
N ARG A 4 -19.15 -32.91 -6.03
CA ARG A 4 -18.82 -32.47 -4.67
C ARG A 4 -18.25 -33.71 -3.98
N LEU A 5 -17.12 -33.61 -3.26
CA LEU A 5 -16.73 -34.40 -2.07
C LEU A 5 -15.20 -34.45 -1.90
N ILE A 6 -14.65 -33.68 -0.95
CA ILE A 6 -13.51 -34.05 -0.08
C ILE A 6 -13.74 -33.27 1.24
N ALA A 7 -14.45 -33.86 2.20
CA ALA A 7 -13.94 -34.59 3.36
C ALA A 7 -13.26 -33.69 4.42
N ALA A 8 -13.97 -33.56 5.54
CA ALA A 8 -13.50 -32.94 6.78
C ALA A 8 -12.68 -33.92 7.61
N ALA A 9 -11.52 -33.48 8.10
CA ALA A 9 -10.76 -34.01 9.23
C ALA A 9 -9.67 -32.95 9.53
N GLY A 10 -9.39 -32.48 10.73
CA GLY A 10 -9.88 -32.74 12.08
C GLY A 10 -9.28 -31.67 13.00
N PHE A 11 -9.91 -31.44 14.13
CA PHE A 11 -9.42 -30.60 15.21
C PHE A 11 -8.14 -31.19 15.83
N THR A 12 -7.08 -30.39 15.95
CA THR A 12 -6.07 -30.53 17.00
C THR A 12 -5.89 -29.20 17.70
N ALA A 13 -6.46 -29.12 18.90
CA ALA A 13 -6.12 -28.16 19.93
C ALA A 13 -4.82 -28.57 20.65
N VAL A 14 -4.37 -27.73 21.59
CA VAL A 14 -3.22 -27.82 22.53
C VAL A 14 -1.99 -27.05 22.02
N ALA A 15 -1.73 -25.79 22.42
CA ALA A 15 -1.43 -25.15 23.72
C ALA A 15 0.09 -24.95 23.92
N LEU A 16 0.51 -23.70 24.14
CA LEU A 16 1.31 -23.25 25.29
C LEU A 16 1.68 -21.76 25.14
N LEU A 17 1.23 -20.98 26.12
CA LEU A 17 1.67 -19.62 26.38
C LEU A 17 3.12 -19.65 26.89
N THR A 18 4.00 -18.84 26.31
CA THR A 18 5.17 -18.30 27.02
C THR A 18 5.15 -16.79 26.91
N LEU A 19 4.52 -16.15 27.90
CA LEU A 19 4.75 -14.76 28.24
C LEU A 19 6.16 -14.66 28.85
N THR A 20 7.13 -14.14 28.10
CA THR A 20 8.33 -13.55 28.69
C THR A 20 8.02 -12.08 28.96
N ALA A 21 7.69 -11.81 30.23
CA ALA A 21 7.64 -10.48 30.82
C ALA A 21 8.96 -10.16 31.54
N CYS A 22 9.34 -8.88 31.53
CA CYS A 22 10.36 -8.18 32.32
C CYS A 22 11.84 -8.57 32.16
N ASN A 23 12.63 -7.62 31.66
CA ASN A 23 13.73 -7.11 32.48
C ASN A 23 13.79 -5.58 32.35
N ASP A 24 13.59 -4.94 33.50
CA ASP A 24 13.81 -3.53 33.82
C ASP A 24 15.30 -3.33 34.21
N ASP A 25 15.68 -2.08 34.47
CA ASP A 25 16.92 -1.59 35.09
C ASP A 25 18.11 -1.22 34.18
N GLY A 26 18.39 0.09 34.16
CA GLY A 26 19.55 0.70 33.53
C GLY A 26 19.41 2.21 33.29
N SER A 27 19.10 2.97 34.35
CA SER A 27 19.24 4.43 34.37
C SER A 27 20.72 4.80 34.42
N ASP A 28 21.21 5.68 33.55
CA ASP A 28 22.24 6.64 33.95
C ASP A 28 22.33 7.85 33.00
N THR A 29 22.41 9.00 33.65
CA THR A 29 22.43 10.36 33.12
C THR A 29 23.86 10.78 32.79
N ALA A 30 24.09 11.43 31.66
CA ALA A 30 25.17 12.42 31.55
C ALA A 30 24.89 13.48 30.47
N ALA A 31 24.95 14.73 30.92
CA ALA A 31 24.85 15.95 30.15
C ALA A 31 26.02 16.14 29.17
N GLY A 32 25.78 16.88 28.08
CA GLY A 32 26.83 17.30 27.14
C GLY A 32 26.38 18.45 26.24
N SER A 33 26.87 19.64 26.54
CA SER A 33 26.62 20.98 25.98
C SER A 33 26.65 21.19 24.46
N SER A 34 25.75 22.07 24.04
CA SER A 34 25.79 23.15 23.04
C SER A 34 27.06 23.47 22.24
N ALA A 35 26.89 23.68 20.93
CA ALA A 35 27.43 24.80 20.13
C ALA A 35 26.61 24.92 18.82
N ALA A 36 25.77 25.95 18.67
CA ALA A 36 26.06 27.25 18.03
C ALA A 36 26.20 27.19 16.49
N GLY A 37 25.24 27.79 15.79
CA GLY A 37 25.24 27.93 14.34
C GLY A 37 24.14 28.87 13.84
N SER A 38 24.33 30.17 14.12
CA SER A 38 23.52 31.28 13.60
C SER A 38 23.49 31.31 12.07
N GLN A 39 22.34 31.66 11.49
CA GLN A 39 22.31 32.56 10.33
C GLN A 39 20.91 33.18 10.15
N SER A 40 20.87 34.48 10.44
CA SER A 40 19.76 35.40 10.20
C SER A 40 20.15 36.26 9.01
N ALA A 41 19.29 36.33 7.99
CA ALA A 41 19.28 37.40 7.00
C ALA A 41 17.88 37.52 6.37
N ALA A 42 17.16 38.55 6.78
CA ALA A 42 16.10 39.21 6.00
C ALA A 42 16.72 40.54 5.48
N PRO A 43 16.24 41.17 4.38
CA PRO A 43 14.89 41.76 4.32
C PRO A 43 14.17 41.71 2.94
N ALA A 44 12.88 42.08 2.96
CA ALA A 44 11.94 42.31 1.85
C ALA A 44 12.09 43.74 1.24
N PRO A 45 11.14 44.37 0.47
CA PRO A 45 9.92 43.95 -0.25
C PRO A 45 9.71 44.64 -1.66
N ALA A 46 8.47 44.54 -2.20
CA ALA A 46 7.75 45.44 -3.15
C ALA A 46 7.92 45.21 -4.67
N THR A 47 6.98 45.48 -5.59
CA THR A 47 5.50 45.57 -5.70
C THR A 47 5.20 45.80 -7.20
N SER A 48 3.97 45.50 -7.62
CA SER A 48 3.22 46.12 -8.74
C SER A 48 3.34 45.61 -10.19
N SER A 49 2.18 45.10 -10.65
CA SER A 49 1.39 45.60 -11.80
C SER A 49 1.85 45.34 -13.25
N ALA A 50 1.11 44.51 -13.98
CA ALA A 50 0.29 44.91 -15.14
C ALA A 50 -0.19 43.69 -15.98
N ALA A 51 -1.49 43.65 -16.31
CA ALA A 51 -2.08 42.94 -17.46
C ALA A 51 -1.93 43.83 -18.72
N PRO A 52 -2.17 43.40 -20.00
CA PRO A 52 -3.13 42.38 -20.47
C PRO A 52 -2.77 41.56 -21.75
N ALA A 53 -3.76 40.78 -22.20
CA ALA A 53 -4.16 40.44 -23.59
C ALA A 53 -3.73 39.10 -24.26
N ASN A 54 -4.80 38.32 -24.51
CA ASN A 54 -5.06 37.31 -25.53
C ASN A 54 -3.99 37.01 -26.61
N SER A 55 -3.69 35.71 -26.77
CA SER A 55 -3.61 35.09 -28.09
C SER A 55 -4.10 33.64 -28.01
N ALA A 56 -5.19 33.40 -28.73
CA ALA A 56 -5.67 32.07 -29.06
C ALA A 56 -4.72 31.43 -30.08
N SER A 57 -4.35 30.17 -29.85
CA SER A 57 -4.13 29.22 -30.94
C SER A 57 -4.45 27.82 -30.45
N ALA A 58 -5.54 27.30 -30.99
CA ALA A 58 -5.93 25.92 -30.90
C ALA A 58 -4.87 25.04 -31.57
N SER A 59 -4.51 23.94 -30.92
CA SER A 59 -4.18 22.73 -31.64
C SER A 59 -4.66 21.53 -30.85
N SER A 60 -5.67 20.88 -31.42
CA SER A 60 -6.24 19.62 -31.01
C SER A 60 -5.16 18.57 -30.77
N ALA A 61 -5.12 18.02 -29.57
CA ALA A 61 -4.55 16.70 -29.32
C ALA A 61 -5.60 15.89 -28.56
N ALA A 62 -6.34 15.11 -29.35
CA ALA A 62 -7.13 13.94 -28.99
C ALA A 62 -7.64 13.87 -27.53
N SER A 63 -8.95 14.08 -27.39
CA SER A 63 -9.74 13.48 -26.31
C SER A 63 -9.50 11.97 -26.30
N SER A 64 -8.47 11.52 -25.58
CA SER A 64 -8.48 10.17 -25.03
C SER A 64 -9.54 10.22 -23.95
N THR A 65 -10.75 9.77 -24.28
CA THR A 65 -11.77 9.42 -23.31
C THR A 65 -11.18 8.31 -22.44
N ALA A 66 -10.44 8.71 -21.41
CA ALA A 66 -10.05 7.83 -20.33
C ALA A 66 -11.35 7.19 -19.81
N PRO A 67 -11.42 5.86 -19.67
CA PRO A 67 -12.61 5.22 -19.15
C PRO A 67 -12.94 5.83 -17.79
N ALA A 68 -14.04 6.58 -17.72
CA ALA A 68 -14.64 6.99 -16.47
C ALA A 68 -15.31 5.74 -15.88
N ALA A 69 -14.52 4.89 -15.22
CA ALA A 69 -15.04 3.76 -14.48
C ALA A 69 -14.11 3.43 -13.33
N GLY A 70 -14.45 3.94 -12.15
CA GLY A 70 -13.74 3.61 -10.94
C GLY A 70 -14.52 4.12 -9.74
N GLY A 71 -15.69 3.53 -9.47
CA GLY A 71 -16.33 3.71 -8.17
C GLY A 71 -15.29 3.45 -7.09
N SER A 72 -15.15 4.39 -6.15
CA SER A 72 -14.15 4.34 -5.08
C SER A 72 -14.15 2.96 -4.43
N VAL A 73 -13.01 2.25 -4.46
CA VAL A 73 -12.89 0.96 -3.79
C VAL A 73 -13.07 1.19 -2.28
N PRO A 74 -14.10 0.64 -1.63
CA PRO A 74 -14.32 0.84 -0.20
C PRO A 74 -13.13 0.28 0.59
N SER A 75 -12.93 0.80 1.80
CA SER A 75 -11.92 0.22 2.69
C SER A 75 -12.39 -1.17 3.14
N PRO A 76 -11.51 -2.19 3.17
CA PRO A 76 -11.86 -3.48 3.73
C PRO A 76 -12.22 -3.36 5.21
N ASN A 77 -13.15 -4.21 5.67
CA ASN A 77 -13.44 -4.34 7.09
C ASN A 77 -12.33 -5.12 7.83
N ALA A 78 -12.46 -5.30 9.14
CA ALA A 78 -11.44 -5.97 9.95
C ALA A 78 -11.15 -7.42 9.50
N ALA A 79 -12.19 -8.20 9.18
CA ALA A 79 -12.03 -9.58 8.73
C ALA A 79 -11.35 -9.66 7.35
N GLN A 80 -11.73 -8.79 6.42
CA GLN A 80 -11.10 -8.68 5.10
C GLN A 80 -9.65 -8.23 5.20
N THR A 81 -9.35 -7.31 6.12
CA THR A 81 -7.98 -6.86 6.39
C THR A 81 -7.13 -8.00 6.96
N ALA A 82 -7.66 -8.77 7.91
CA ALA A 82 -6.98 -9.94 8.45
C ALA A 82 -6.69 -11.00 7.37
N GLY A 83 -7.67 -11.28 6.51
CA GLY A 83 -7.51 -12.18 5.36
C GLY A 83 -6.45 -11.70 4.37
N LEU A 84 -6.47 -10.41 4.03
CA LEU A 84 -5.46 -9.80 3.16
C LEU A 84 -4.06 -9.95 3.77
N LEU A 85 -3.87 -9.57 5.03
CA LEU A 85 -2.56 -9.64 5.68
C LEU A 85 -2.06 -11.07 5.83
N ALA A 86 -2.95 -12.03 6.10
CA ALA A 86 -2.58 -13.44 6.14
C ALA A 86 -2.11 -13.92 4.76
N GLY A 87 -2.83 -13.58 3.69
CA GLY A 87 -2.46 -13.91 2.33
C GLY A 87 -1.13 -13.28 1.91
N LEU A 88 -0.93 -12.00 2.23
CA LEU A 88 0.33 -11.29 1.94
C LEU A 88 1.52 -11.90 2.71
N LYS A 89 1.35 -12.23 4.00
CA LYS A 89 2.41 -12.84 4.82
C LYS A 89 2.77 -14.25 4.37
N ALA A 90 1.82 -14.98 3.77
CA ALA A 90 2.08 -16.29 3.18
C ALA A 90 2.96 -16.22 1.93
N ILE A 91 2.91 -15.10 1.20
CA ILE A 91 3.76 -14.83 0.02
C ILE A 91 5.14 -14.39 0.50
N ASN A 92 5.17 -13.34 1.32
CA ASN A 92 6.38 -12.87 1.96
C ASN A 92 6.03 -12.22 3.31
N PRO A 93 6.64 -12.66 4.42
CA PRO A 93 6.27 -12.21 5.76
C PRO A 93 6.42 -10.69 5.95
N ALA A 94 7.30 -10.04 5.19
CA ALA A 94 7.53 -8.59 5.27
C ALA A 94 6.36 -7.76 4.68
N LEU A 95 5.49 -8.35 3.85
CA LEU A 95 4.39 -7.64 3.20
C LEU A 95 3.25 -7.28 4.15
N GLY A 96 3.17 -7.94 5.31
CA GLY A 96 2.14 -7.67 6.32
C GLY A 96 2.67 -6.97 7.57
N THR A 97 3.90 -6.46 7.56
CA THR A 97 4.49 -5.72 8.69
C THR A 97 3.85 -4.34 8.86
N ASP A 98 3.58 -3.65 7.75
CA ASP A 98 2.86 -2.38 7.73
C ASP A 98 1.44 -2.60 7.18
N GLN A 99 0.49 -2.78 8.10
CA GLN A 99 -0.91 -3.02 7.75
C GLN A 99 -1.52 -1.87 6.94
N ALA A 100 -1.24 -0.63 7.32
CA ALA A 100 -1.85 0.54 6.67
C ALA A 100 -1.36 0.67 5.22
N LYS A 101 -0.05 0.50 5.01
CA LYS A 101 0.56 0.45 3.68
C LYS A 101 -0.01 -0.70 2.85
N ALA A 102 -0.09 -1.90 3.42
CA ALA A 102 -0.60 -3.09 2.72
C ALA A 102 -2.06 -2.91 2.26
N VAL A 103 -2.93 -2.39 3.12
CA VAL A 103 -4.33 -2.11 2.77
C VAL A 103 -4.44 -1.03 1.69
N SER A 104 -3.67 0.05 1.82
CA SER A 104 -3.66 1.14 0.82
C SER A 104 -3.19 0.64 -0.55
N ALA A 105 -2.08 -0.10 -0.59
CA ALA A 105 -1.57 -0.71 -1.82
C ALA A 105 -2.58 -1.69 -2.44
N ALA A 106 -3.21 -2.53 -1.62
CA ALA A 106 -4.23 -3.47 -2.08
C ALA A 106 -5.46 -2.76 -2.68
N ARG A 107 -5.90 -1.64 -2.08
CA ARG A 107 -7.02 -0.84 -2.64
C ARG A 107 -6.66 -0.24 -3.99
N ASN A 108 -5.42 0.19 -4.18
CA ASN A 108 -4.95 0.71 -5.47
C ASN A 108 -4.92 -0.38 -6.54
N VAL A 109 -4.40 -1.57 -6.22
CA VAL A 109 -4.43 -2.72 -7.13
C VAL A 109 -5.87 -3.10 -7.46
N CYS A 110 -6.77 -3.08 -6.48
CA CYS A 110 -8.18 -3.34 -6.72
C CYS A 110 -8.82 -2.31 -7.67
N GLN A 111 -8.49 -1.03 -7.53
CA GLN A 111 -8.95 0.00 -8.46
C GLN A 111 -8.47 -0.29 -9.89
N GLU A 112 -7.23 -0.75 -10.06
CA GLU A 112 -6.71 -1.13 -11.37
C GLU A 112 -7.46 -2.32 -11.99
N ILE A 113 -7.81 -3.32 -11.18
CA ILE A 113 -8.63 -4.46 -11.60
C ILE A 113 -10.02 -3.97 -12.04
N LYS A 114 -10.67 -3.12 -11.24
CA LYS A 114 -12.01 -2.58 -11.55
C LYS A 114 -12.01 -1.64 -12.75
N ALA A 115 -10.90 -0.96 -13.00
CA ALA A 115 -10.69 -0.13 -14.19
C ALA A 115 -10.47 -0.95 -15.47
N GLY A 116 -10.43 -2.29 -15.37
CA GLY A 116 -10.24 -3.17 -16.52
C GLY A 116 -8.83 -3.12 -17.12
N LYS A 117 -7.82 -2.75 -16.32
CA LYS A 117 -6.42 -2.83 -16.78
C LYS A 117 -6.05 -4.28 -17.09
N ASP A 118 -5.14 -4.45 -18.04
CA ASP A 118 -4.57 -5.74 -18.39
C ASP A 118 -3.95 -6.43 -17.16
N MET A 119 -4.17 -7.75 -17.03
CA MET A 119 -3.75 -8.52 -15.86
C MET A 119 -2.23 -8.58 -15.71
N ALA A 120 -1.46 -8.65 -16.80
CA ALA A 120 0.00 -8.64 -16.71
C ALA A 120 0.52 -7.28 -16.19
N THR A 121 -0.16 -6.20 -16.60
CA THR A 121 0.11 -4.85 -16.07
C THR A 121 -0.25 -4.75 -14.59
N VAL A 122 -1.42 -5.28 -14.18
CA VAL A 122 -1.86 -5.25 -12.78
C VAL A 122 -0.91 -6.04 -11.87
N THR A 123 -0.47 -7.24 -12.27
CA THR A 123 0.43 -8.07 -11.47
C THR A 123 1.82 -7.45 -11.35
N SER A 124 2.36 -6.91 -12.45
CA SER A 124 3.62 -6.15 -12.43
C SER A 124 3.53 -4.95 -11.49
N ASN A 125 2.47 -4.15 -11.61
CA ASN A 125 2.24 -3.01 -10.74
C ASN A 125 2.04 -3.41 -9.27
N ALA A 126 1.41 -4.56 -9.00
CA ALA A 126 1.26 -5.08 -7.65
C ALA A 126 2.64 -5.44 -7.06
N ALA A 127 3.47 -6.18 -7.77
CA ALA A 127 4.83 -6.51 -7.32
C ALA A 127 5.64 -5.23 -7.01
N GLN A 128 5.58 -4.22 -7.89
CA GLN A 128 6.28 -2.94 -7.67
C GLN A 128 5.76 -2.18 -6.44
N ARG A 129 4.44 -2.13 -6.21
CA ARG A 129 3.85 -1.41 -5.07
C ARG A 129 4.13 -2.06 -3.72
N PHE A 130 4.20 -3.39 -3.70
CA PHE A 130 4.48 -4.16 -2.50
C PHE A 130 5.98 -4.35 -2.25
N SER A 131 6.81 -4.12 -3.28
CA SER A 131 8.26 -4.01 -3.12
C SER A 131 8.64 -2.74 -2.34
N GLY A 132 9.82 -2.75 -1.74
CA GLY A 132 10.39 -1.62 -1.01
C GLY A 132 11.26 -2.04 0.16
N GLY A 133 12.15 -1.14 0.60
CA GLY A 133 13.17 -1.47 1.58
C GLY A 133 14.04 -2.63 1.07
N SER A 134 14.12 -3.71 1.85
CA SER A 134 14.86 -4.93 1.48
C SER A 134 14.00 -5.98 0.74
N VAL A 135 12.73 -5.68 0.46
CA VAL A 135 11.82 -6.62 -0.22
C VAL A 135 11.82 -6.32 -1.71
N ASN A 136 12.27 -7.29 -2.50
CA ASN A 136 12.16 -7.29 -3.95
C ASN A 136 11.24 -8.41 -4.38
N LEU A 137 10.12 -8.08 -5.00
CA LEU A 137 9.12 -9.05 -5.45
C LEU A 137 9.27 -9.35 -6.94
N THR A 138 9.08 -10.62 -7.29
CA THR A 138 9.06 -11.12 -8.66
C THR A 138 7.68 -10.91 -9.31
N PRO A 139 7.58 -11.05 -10.64
CA PRO A 139 6.28 -11.06 -11.33
C PRO A 139 5.32 -12.14 -10.79
N ASP A 140 5.85 -13.31 -10.40
CA ASP A 140 5.07 -14.41 -9.82
C ASP A 140 4.47 -14.03 -8.46
N ASP A 141 5.23 -13.31 -7.62
CA ASP A 141 4.71 -12.75 -6.37
C ASP A 141 3.57 -11.76 -6.64
N GLY A 142 3.69 -10.95 -7.70
CA GLY A 142 2.64 -10.05 -8.16
C GLY A 142 1.33 -10.78 -8.48
N ILE A 143 1.40 -11.97 -9.10
CA ILE A 143 0.23 -12.83 -9.36
C ILE A 143 -0.41 -13.28 -8.05
N ALA A 144 0.40 -13.77 -7.11
CA ALA A 144 -0.09 -14.23 -5.81
C ALA A 144 -0.72 -13.10 -4.99
N ILE A 145 -0.15 -11.90 -5.03
CA ILE A 145 -0.68 -10.70 -4.37
C ILE A 145 -2.05 -10.33 -4.96
N VAL A 146 -2.16 -10.28 -6.29
CA VAL A 146 -3.43 -9.97 -6.95
C VAL A 146 -4.50 -11.02 -6.60
N ALA A 147 -4.14 -12.30 -6.55
CA ALA A 147 -5.04 -13.36 -6.12
C ALA A 147 -5.53 -13.14 -4.68
N ALA A 148 -4.62 -12.83 -3.75
CA ALA A 148 -4.95 -12.55 -2.34
C ALA A 148 -5.90 -11.34 -2.20
N ILE A 149 -5.70 -10.29 -2.99
CA ILE A 149 -6.54 -9.08 -2.97
C ILE A 149 -7.95 -9.39 -3.49
N LYS A 150 -8.05 -10.16 -4.60
CA LYS A 150 -9.33 -10.57 -5.18
C LYS A 150 -10.16 -11.36 -4.18
N VAL A 151 -9.59 -12.39 -3.54
CA VAL A 151 -10.34 -13.20 -2.56
C VAL A 151 -10.71 -12.44 -1.28
N SER A 152 -10.00 -11.35 -0.96
CA SER A 152 -10.23 -10.61 0.29
C SER A 152 -11.38 -9.59 0.17
N PHE A 153 -11.29 -8.66 -0.79
CA PHE A 153 -12.27 -7.58 -0.89
C PHE A 153 -12.46 -7.01 -2.30
N CYS A 154 -11.70 -7.47 -3.30
CA CYS A 154 -11.78 -6.94 -4.66
C CYS A 154 -12.63 -7.83 -5.58
N MET A 155 -13.94 -7.57 -5.58
CA MET A 155 -14.96 -8.22 -6.43
C MET A 155 -15.42 -7.28 -7.54
#